data_AF-A0A9P1N7J3-F1
#
_entry.id   AF-A0A9P1N7J3-F1
#
_cell.length_a   1.000
_cell.length_b   1.000
_cell.length_c   1.000
_cell.angle_alpha   90.00
_cell.angle_beta   90.00
_cell.angle_gamma   90.00
#
_symmetry.space_group_name_H-M   'P 1'
#
loop_
_entity.id
_entity.type
_entity.pdbx_description
1 polymer ?
#
loop_
_entity_poly.entity_id
_entity_poly.type
_entity_poly.pdbx_seq_one_letter_code
_entity_poly.pdbx_strand_id
1 'polypeptide(L)'
;MEVEFPIDSDGDSTKKISIPIPLPKYTNIEDWVRKVCASETSLDYEDVYRKLRDFIRSETRKYEDSKNDVLILSSMSKNFAFPQIPKDHQRQPSFAEKFQFVVSKCSSQNLITLMQMEVFMKKEMTEMIRARNWEVEELTRKCEKVLDEHNDDMHPHQISMLNEKLRQVYVTYSHQVAQLSENQRQKYRKSVDSLFSHGSLPADFIEEIDLDESHFMGPATNSTNAEGVNESFTIYIGAQLKSMHNACLVTVDTMTDICQTFEGDWTTSSRLEMATKLYGRNLAAVTLLVPRDPMHHVTSSTKFQKLCEQSTELHFEPLAEQLNHVKTSTRQGNIWRAECVEKDDCGEKQIKPQLHDSVLSIGDVYCTKHSNLHKIQIVFHLVADDVLQSVEISSRHACLNGIRNIIKMTAHFGITSIHLPLLLIDRPDESTTIQWCVKRAEMVYKCVKGYLMEVCGGAANLESLPHYNVHFVLPSGLTPSIYTTIANMFPSIFHLVPSVSITL
;
A
#
# COMPACT_ATOMS: atom_id res chain seq x y z
N MET A 1 -30.10 1.82 -13.47
CA MET A 1 -31.23 2.62 -14.01
C MET A 1 -30.75 4.06 -14.12
N GLU A 2 -31.06 4.79 -15.17
CA GLU A 2 -30.75 6.22 -15.25
C GLU A 2 -32.01 7.03 -14.91
N VAL A 3 -31.89 7.98 -13.99
CA VAL A 3 -33.01 8.80 -13.51
C VAL A 3 -32.67 10.27 -13.67
N GLU A 4 -33.61 11.05 -14.19
CA GLU A 4 -33.42 12.46 -14.47
C GLU A 4 -33.62 13.32 -13.21
N PHE A 5 -32.56 13.99 -12.77
CA PHE A 5 -32.63 15.00 -11.72
C PHE A 5 -33.00 16.37 -12.31
N PRO A 6 -34.09 17.01 -11.87
CA PRO A 6 -34.47 18.34 -12.34
C PRO A 6 -33.60 19.42 -11.70
N ILE A 7 -33.23 20.41 -12.50
CA ILE A 7 -32.48 21.59 -12.09
C ILE A 7 -33.42 22.79 -12.21
N ASP A 8 -33.69 23.46 -11.09
CA ASP A 8 -34.50 24.68 -11.05
C ASP A 8 -33.66 25.85 -11.60
N SER A 9 -33.98 26.36 -12.79
CA SER A 9 -33.37 27.58 -13.36
C SER A 9 -34.30 28.79 -13.19
N ASP A 10 -33.74 30.00 -13.05
CA ASP A 10 -34.47 31.28 -12.94
C ASP A 10 -35.25 31.70 -14.22
N GLY A 11 -35.38 30.81 -15.20
CA GLY A 11 -36.20 30.96 -16.40
C GLY A 11 -36.96 29.67 -16.70
N ASP A 12 -38.07 29.78 -17.44
CA ASP A 12 -39.14 28.78 -17.66
C ASP A 12 -38.72 27.47 -18.40
N SER A 13 -37.45 27.05 -18.29
CA SER A 13 -36.89 25.83 -18.88
C SER A 13 -36.19 24.97 -17.83
N THR A 14 -36.86 23.96 -17.29
CA THR A 14 -36.25 22.98 -16.38
C THR A 14 -35.20 22.13 -17.13
N LYS A 15 -33.91 22.31 -16.81
CA LYS A 15 -32.85 21.42 -17.27
C LYS A 15 -32.85 20.13 -16.45
N LYS A 16 -32.39 19.03 -17.06
CA LYS A 16 -32.32 17.74 -16.38
C LYS A 16 -30.97 17.09 -16.59
N ILE A 17 -30.45 16.42 -15.56
CA ILE A 17 -29.24 15.61 -15.64
C ILE A 17 -29.61 14.15 -15.39
N SER A 18 -29.17 13.27 -16.29
CA SER A 18 -29.30 11.82 -16.11
C SER A 18 -28.29 11.32 -15.08
N ILE A 19 -28.77 10.64 -14.05
CA ILE A 19 -27.97 10.10 -12.95
C ILE A 19 -28.17 8.58 -12.86
N PRO A 20 -27.08 7.78 -12.87
CA PRO A 20 -27.18 6.35 -12.65
C PRO A 20 -27.54 6.03 -11.18
N ILE A 21 -28.61 5.25 -11.01
CA ILE A 21 -29.11 4.71 -9.74
C ILE A 21 -29.06 3.17 -9.77
N PRO A 22 -28.44 2.51 -8.76
CA PRO A 22 -27.62 3.12 -7.71
C PRO A 22 -26.34 3.73 -8.30
N LEU A 23 -25.72 4.67 -7.57
CA LEU A 23 -24.47 5.29 -8.01
C LEU A 23 -23.37 4.22 -8.24
N PRO A 24 -22.54 4.34 -9.29
CA PRO A 24 -21.42 3.44 -9.50
C PRO A 24 -20.46 3.47 -8.31
N LYS A 25 -19.88 2.31 -7.98
CA LYS A 25 -18.79 2.21 -6.99
C LYS A 25 -17.70 3.19 -7.43
N TYR A 26 -17.22 4.03 -6.51
CA TYR A 26 -16.20 5.08 -6.73
C TYR A 26 -16.68 6.44 -7.28
N THR A 27 -17.99 6.69 -7.38
CA THR A 27 -18.52 8.01 -7.74
C THR A 27 -18.96 8.79 -6.51
N ASN A 28 -18.53 10.05 -6.35
CA ASN A 28 -18.96 10.91 -5.25
C ASN A 28 -20.14 11.80 -5.69
N ILE A 29 -21.08 12.06 -4.79
CA ILE A 29 -22.19 13.01 -4.98
C ILE A 29 -21.65 14.40 -5.32
N GLU A 30 -20.53 14.81 -4.71
CA GLU A 30 -19.91 16.10 -4.98
C GLU A 30 -19.52 16.30 -6.45
N ASP A 31 -19.12 15.24 -7.16
CA ASP A 31 -18.75 15.33 -8.57
C ASP A 31 -19.98 15.61 -9.44
N TRP A 32 -21.13 15.06 -9.05
CA TRP A 32 -22.41 15.35 -9.67
C TRP A 32 -22.91 16.76 -9.34
N VAL A 33 -22.73 17.24 -8.11
CA VAL A 33 -23.05 18.63 -7.75
C VAL A 33 -22.20 19.61 -8.54
N ARG A 34 -20.89 19.36 -8.67
CA ARG A 34 -20.01 20.17 -9.52
C ARG A 34 -20.47 20.15 -10.97
N LYS A 35 -20.91 19.00 -11.49
CA LYS A 35 -21.47 18.88 -12.85
C LYS A 35 -22.77 19.69 -13.02
N VAL A 36 -23.65 19.70 -12.01
CA VAL A 36 -24.88 20.51 -11.98
C VAL A 36 -24.52 22.01 -11.93
N CYS A 37 -23.68 22.43 -10.99
CA CYS A 37 -23.27 23.83 -10.84
C CYS A 37 -22.43 24.34 -12.03
N ALA A 38 -21.70 23.47 -12.73
CA ALA A 38 -21.00 23.83 -13.96
C ALA A 38 -21.97 24.09 -15.13
N SER A 39 -23.18 23.52 -15.09
CA SER A 39 -24.21 23.72 -16.13
C SER A 39 -25.05 24.98 -15.94
N GLU A 40 -25.03 25.57 -14.73
CA GLU A 40 -25.79 26.79 -14.38
C GLU A 40 -25.04 27.57 -13.27
N THR A 41 -24.48 28.73 -13.60
CA THR A 41 -23.62 29.51 -12.68
C THR A 41 -24.37 30.21 -11.54
N SER A 42 -25.70 30.21 -11.54
CA SER A 42 -26.54 30.92 -10.57
C SER A 42 -27.04 30.04 -9.41
N LEU A 43 -26.67 28.76 -9.37
CA LEU A 43 -27.15 27.82 -8.36
C LEU A 43 -26.30 27.84 -7.09
N ASP A 44 -26.97 27.85 -5.93
CA ASP A 44 -26.30 27.66 -4.63
C ASP A 44 -25.84 26.20 -4.48
N TYR A 45 -24.53 26.02 -4.27
CA TYR A 45 -23.89 24.71 -4.18
C TYR A 45 -24.49 23.86 -3.04
N GLU A 46 -24.77 24.48 -1.88
CA GLU A 46 -25.29 23.76 -0.73
C GLU A 46 -26.75 23.32 -0.94
N ASP A 47 -27.59 24.15 -1.58
CA ASP A 47 -28.96 23.76 -1.93
C ASP A 47 -28.99 22.62 -2.94
N VAL A 48 -28.15 22.70 -4.00
CA VAL A 48 -28.03 21.64 -5.00
C VAL A 48 -27.53 20.34 -4.36
N TYR A 49 -26.51 20.42 -3.50
CA TYR A 49 -25.98 19.23 -2.81
C TYR A 49 -27.03 18.53 -1.98
N ARG A 50 -27.82 19.30 -1.21
CA ARG A 50 -28.93 18.76 -0.41
C ARG A 50 -30.00 18.11 -1.30
N LYS A 51 -30.52 18.83 -2.30
CA LYS A 51 -31.57 18.33 -3.20
C LYS A 51 -31.12 17.07 -3.95
N LEU A 52 -29.89 17.05 -4.43
CA LEU A 52 -29.32 15.93 -5.17
C LEU A 52 -29.11 14.70 -4.27
N ARG A 53 -28.61 14.91 -3.05
CA ARG A 53 -28.44 13.84 -2.07
C ARG A 53 -29.77 13.18 -1.71
N ASP A 54 -30.80 13.99 -1.46
CA ASP A 54 -32.13 13.49 -1.10
C ASP A 54 -32.79 12.76 -2.28
N PHE A 55 -32.61 13.29 -3.50
CA PHE A 55 -33.06 12.63 -4.73
C PHE A 55 -32.40 11.26 -4.92
N ILE A 56 -31.07 11.19 -4.88
CA ILE A 56 -30.32 9.94 -5.06
C ILE A 56 -30.73 8.92 -3.99
N ARG A 57 -30.91 9.36 -2.74
CA ARG A 57 -31.36 8.49 -1.64
C ARG A 57 -32.76 7.95 -1.89
N SER A 58 -33.70 8.80 -2.32
CA SER A 58 -35.08 8.41 -2.60
C SER A 58 -35.18 7.43 -3.77
N GLU A 59 -34.50 7.72 -4.87
CA GLU A 59 -34.52 6.86 -6.06
C GLU A 59 -33.79 5.54 -5.83
N THR A 60 -32.70 5.54 -5.06
CA THR A 60 -32.02 4.29 -4.66
C THR A 60 -32.95 3.41 -3.83
N ARG A 61 -33.69 4.01 -2.88
CA ARG A 61 -34.67 3.28 -2.08
C ARG A 61 -35.80 2.70 -2.94
N LYS A 62 -36.38 3.48 -3.85
CA LYS A 62 -37.41 3.00 -4.79
C LYS A 62 -36.90 1.85 -5.66
N TYR A 63 -35.66 1.94 -6.12
CA TYR A 63 -35.02 0.87 -6.91
C TYR A 63 -34.86 -0.41 -6.10
N GLU A 64 -34.42 -0.31 -4.84
CA GLU A 64 -34.31 -1.45 -3.93
C GLU A 64 -35.67 -2.05 -3.58
N ASP A 65 -36.66 -1.21 -3.28
CA ASP A 65 -38.05 -1.61 -2.99
C ASP A 65 -38.67 -2.32 -4.21
N SER A 66 -38.51 -1.77 -5.42
CA SER A 66 -39.01 -2.40 -6.65
C SER A 66 -38.34 -3.76 -6.92
N LYS A 67 -37.03 -3.87 -6.68
CA LYS A 67 -36.31 -5.14 -6.78
C LYS A 67 -36.82 -6.17 -5.77
N ASN A 68 -37.10 -5.73 -4.54
CA ASN A 68 -37.67 -6.57 -3.50
C ASN A 68 -39.10 -7.02 -3.85
N ASP A 69 -39.92 -6.13 -4.39
CA ASP A 69 -41.28 -6.46 -4.82
C ASP A 69 -41.29 -7.50 -5.94
N VAL A 70 -40.37 -7.40 -6.92
CA VAL A 70 -40.20 -8.42 -7.97
C VAL A 70 -39.79 -9.77 -7.37
N LEU A 71 -38.92 -9.77 -6.36
CA LEU A 71 -38.55 -10.99 -5.60
C LEU A 71 -39.74 -11.57 -4.85
N ILE A 72 -40.60 -10.74 -4.26
CA ILE A 72 -41.82 -11.16 -3.56
C ILE A 72 -42.83 -11.76 -4.56
N LEU A 73 -43.14 -11.06 -5.65
CA LEU A 73 -44.09 -11.51 -6.67
C LEU A 73 -43.63 -12.79 -7.39
N SER A 74 -42.33 -12.93 -7.65
CA SER A 74 -41.74 -14.16 -8.18
C SER A 74 -41.75 -15.33 -7.18
N SER A 75 -41.82 -15.04 -5.88
CA SER A 75 -42.01 -16.03 -4.82
C SER A 75 -43.49 -16.42 -4.66
N MET A 76 -44.42 -15.47 -4.82
CA MET A 76 -45.87 -15.73 -4.73
C MET A 76 -46.41 -16.56 -5.90
N SER A 77 -45.82 -16.42 -7.10
CA SER A 77 -46.18 -17.20 -8.29
C SER A 77 -45.69 -18.65 -8.25
N LYS A 78 -44.76 -18.99 -7.36
CA LYS A 78 -44.26 -20.35 -7.12
C LYS A 78 -44.96 -20.95 -5.91
N ASN A 79 -46.26 -21.28 -6.05
CA ASN A 79 -47.10 -22.07 -5.13
C ASN A 79 -46.49 -22.32 -3.74
N PHE A 80 -46.47 -21.32 -2.85
CA PHE A 80 -46.17 -21.40 -1.40
C PHE A 80 -45.31 -22.59 -0.93
N ALA A 81 -44.25 -22.93 -1.66
CA ALA A 81 -43.08 -23.49 -1.04
C ALA A 81 -42.56 -22.29 -0.29
N PHE A 82 -42.75 -22.26 1.04
CA PHE A 82 -42.00 -21.35 1.87
C PHE A 82 -40.58 -21.39 1.31
N PRO A 83 -40.07 -20.29 0.73
CA PRO A 83 -38.64 -20.19 0.62
C PRO A 83 -38.24 -20.43 2.06
N GLN A 84 -37.44 -21.46 2.32
CA GLN A 84 -36.70 -21.42 3.55
C GLN A 84 -36.12 -20.02 3.52
N ILE A 85 -36.57 -19.16 4.45
CA ILE A 85 -35.85 -17.93 4.81
C ILE A 85 -34.43 -18.40 4.71
N PRO A 86 -33.61 -17.90 3.76
CA PRO A 86 -32.28 -18.45 3.57
C PRO A 86 -31.75 -18.47 4.98
N LYS A 87 -31.58 -19.67 5.56
CA LYS A 87 -30.95 -19.80 6.86
C LYS A 87 -29.65 -19.14 6.53
N ASP A 88 -29.52 -17.91 7.02
CA ASP A 88 -28.48 -16.95 6.67
C ASP A 88 -27.28 -17.83 6.46
N HIS A 89 -26.92 -18.09 5.18
CA HIS A 89 -26.00 -19.19 4.88
C HIS A 89 -24.79 -18.77 5.64
N GLN A 90 -24.57 -19.37 6.83
CA GLN A 90 -23.76 -18.77 7.87
C GLN A 90 -22.46 -18.51 7.16
N ARG A 91 -22.23 -17.25 6.79
CA ARG A 91 -21.20 -16.96 5.82
C ARG A 91 -19.97 -17.39 6.58
N GLN A 92 -19.33 -18.46 6.10
CA GLN A 92 -18.18 -19.00 6.77
C GLN A 92 -17.24 -17.81 6.97
N PRO A 93 -16.89 -17.47 8.22
CA PRO A 93 -16.14 -16.26 8.46
C PRO A 93 -14.86 -16.35 7.64
N SER A 94 -14.54 -15.29 6.94
CA SER A 94 -13.31 -15.20 6.18
C SER A 94 -12.11 -15.40 7.11
N PHE A 95 -10.98 -15.79 6.54
CA PHE A 95 -9.75 -15.92 7.32
C PHE A 95 -9.41 -14.66 8.13
N ALA A 96 -9.64 -13.47 7.55
CA ALA A 96 -9.42 -12.19 8.22
C ALA A 96 -10.33 -12.02 9.47
N GLU A 97 -11.62 -12.36 9.34
CA GLU A 97 -12.58 -12.29 10.45
C GLU A 97 -12.22 -13.28 11.56
N LYS A 98 -11.85 -14.52 11.20
CA LYS A 98 -11.39 -15.52 12.17
C LYS A 98 -10.11 -15.07 12.88
N PHE A 99 -9.14 -14.55 12.14
CA PHE A 99 -7.89 -14.05 12.72
C PHE A 99 -8.12 -12.87 13.67
N GLN A 100 -8.95 -11.90 13.29
CA GLN A 100 -9.28 -10.77 14.16
C GLN A 100 -10.00 -11.22 15.45
N PHE A 101 -10.86 -12.24 15.36
CA PHE A 101 -11.46 -12.86 16.54
C PHE A 101 -10.38 -13.51 17.43
N VAL A 102 -9.46 -14.29 16.86
CA VAL A 102 -8.37 -14.93 17.61
C VAL A 102 -7.51 -13.90 18.31
N VAL A 103 -7.07 -12.84 17.62
CA VAL A 103 -6.24 -11.78 18.21
C VAL A 103 -6.96 -11.04 19.34
N SER A 104 -8.28 -10.88 19.26
CA SER A 104 -9.05 -10.11 20.24
C SER A 104 -9.62 -10.92 21.41
N LYS A 105 -9.81 -12.23 21.25
CA LYS A 105 -10.53 -13.08 22.22
C LYS A 105 -9.75 -14.29 22.71
N CYS A 106 -8.66 -14.68 22.05
CA CYS A 106 -7.88 -15.84 22.47
C CYS A 106 -7.03 -15.54 23.72
N SER A 107 -6.59 -16.59 24.42
CA SER A 107 -5.69 -16.45 25.55
C SER A 107 -4.33 -15.91 25.11
N SER A 108 -3.67 -15.14 25.98
CA SER A 108 -2.34 -14.60 25.70
C SER A 108 -1.33 -15.70 25.36
N GLN A 109 -1.43 -16.86 26.01
CA GLN A 109 -0.55 -18.01 25.75
C GLN A 109 -0.70 -18.53 24.32
N ASN A 110 -1.94 -18.78 23.87
CA ASN A 110 -2.19 -19.26 22.52
C ASN A 110 -1.76 -18.25 21.45
N LEU A 111 -1.93 -16.95 21.73
CA LEU A 111 -1.52 -15.89 20.83
C LEU A 111 0.01 -15.79 20.74
N ILE A 112 0.71 -15.89 21.88
CA ILE A 112 2.18 -15.96 21.93
C ILE A 112 2.68 -17.17 21.12
N THR A 113 2.09 -18.35 21.29
CA THR A 113 2.46 -19.54 20.53
C THR A 113 2.18 -19.37 19.03
N LEU A 114 1.07 -18.74 18.65
CA LEU A 114 0.78 -18.42 17.24
C LEU A 114 1.84 -17.47 16.64
N MET A 115 2.32 -16.49 17.41
CA MET A 115 3.38 -15.57 16.99
C MET A 115 4.76 -16.26 16.94
N GLN A 116 5.07 -17.15 17.88
CA GLN A 116 6.29 -17.98 17.86
C GLN A 116 6.34 -18.85 16.60
N MET A 117 5.19 -19.40 16.19
CA MET A 117 5.08 -20.15 14.94
C MET A 117 5.43 -19.30 13.72
N GLU A 118 4.98 -18.04 13.66
CA GLU A 118 5.35 -17.10 12.59
C GLU A 118 6.86 -16.80 12.60
N VAL A 119 7.46 -16.62 13.77
CA VAL A 119 8.91 -16.42 13.92
C VAL A 119 9.69 -17.64 13.41
N PHE A 120 9.25 -18.84 13.77
CA PHE A 120 9.85 -20.10 13.31
C PHE A 120 9.76 -20.26 11.79
N MET A 121 8.56 -20.05 11.21
CA MET A 121 8.33 -20.14 9.76
C MET A 121 9.25 -19.18 8.98
N LYS A 122 9.45 -17.96 9.50
CA LYS A 122 10.40 -17.01 8.90
C LYS A 122 11.84 -17.52 8.98
N LYS A 123 12.27 -18.07 10.11
CA LYS A 123 13.64 -18.60 10.28
C LYS A 123 13.92 -19.68 9.23
N GLU A 124 13.02 -20.65 9.10
CA GLU A 124 13.12 -21.74 8.12
C GLU A 124 13.17 -21.21 6.68
N MET A 125 12.28 -20.28 6.31
CA MET A 125 12.29 -19.66 4.99
C MET A 125 13.58 -18.88 4.73
N THR A 126 14.05 -18.13 5.72
CA THR A 126 15.30 -17.35 5.63
C THR A 126 16.50 -18.26 5.42
N GLU A 127 16.59 -19.40 6.12
CA GLU A 127 17.65 -20.38 5.95
C GLU A 127 17.64 -20.99 4.54
N MET A 128 16.46 -21.35 4.01
CA MET A 128 16.32 -21.84 2.64
C MET A 128 16.76 -20.82 1.60
N ILE A 129 16.36 -19.56 1.75
CA ILE A 129 16.76 -18.46 0.86
C ILE A 129 18.26 -18.17 0.97
N ARG A 130 18.85 -18.26 2.16
CA ARG A 130 20.31 -18.13 2.36
C ARG A 130 21.06 -19.25 1.66
N ALA A 131 20.60 -20.50 1.77
CA ALA A 131 21.21 -21.64 1.07
C ALA A 131 21.16 -21.46 -0.45
N ARG A 132 19.99 -21.06 -1.00
CA ARG A 132 19.83 -20.72 -2.42
C ARG A 132 20.83 -19.66 -2.86
N ASN A 133 20.88 -18.52 -2.15
CA ASN A 133 21.70 -17.40 -2.53
C ASN A 133 23.20 -17.76 -2.50
N TRP A 134 23.61 -18.54 -1.49
CA TRP A 134 24.99 -19.03 -1.39
C TRP A 134 25.37 -19.94 -2.57
N GLU A 135 24.50 -20.88 -2.94
CA GLU A 135 24.79 -21.79 -4.07
C GLU A 135 24.81 -21.05 -5.42
N VAL A 136 23.88 -20.10 -5.61
CA VAL A 136 23.85 -19.23 -6.80
C VAL A 136 25.12 -18.39 -6.91
N GLU A 137 25.55 -17.77 -5.81
CA GLU A 137 26.77 -16.95 -5.77
C GLU A 137 28.01 -17.80 -6.07
N GLU A 138 28.12 -18.98 -5.44
CA GLU A 138 29.26 -19.88 -5.65
C GLU A 138 29.33 -20.41 -7.10
N LEU A 139 28.19 -20.69 -7.74
CA LEU A 139 28.13 -21.06 -9.16
C LEU A 139 28.46 -19.88 -10.08
N THR A 140 27.96 -18.68 -9.76
CA THR A 140 28.25 -17.45 -10.53
C THR A 140 29.75 -17.14 -10.50
N ARG A 141 30.36 -17.21 -9.32
CA ARG A 141 31.81 -17.02 -9.13
C ARG A 141 32.65 -18.07 -9.89
N LYS A 142 32.13 -19.28 -10.07
CA LYS A 142 32.78 -20.31 -10.92
C LYS A 142 32.67 -19.96 -12.39
N CYS A 143 31.52 -19.45 -12.85
CA CYS A 143 31.36 -18.98 -14.23
C CYS A 143 32.34 -17.84 -14.54
N GLU A 144 32.45 -16.84 -13.65
CA GLU A 144 33.35 -15.70 -13.81
C GLU A 144 34.82 -16.13 -13.90
N LYS A 145 35.28 -17.02 -13.00
CA LYS A 145 36.65 -17.55 -13.08
C LYS A 145 36.96 -18.26 -14.40
N VAL A 146 36.02 -19.06 -14.92
CA VAL A 146 36.21 -19.76 -16.20
C VAL A 146 36.29 -18.75 -17.36
N LEU A 147 35.54 -17.65 -17.29
CA LEU A 147 35.60 -16.56 -18.26
C LEU A 147 36.92 -15.78 -18.19
N ASP A 148 37.40 -15.48 -16.98
CA ASP A 148 38.63 -14.70 -16.76
C ASP A 148 39.91 -15.47 -17.12
N GLU A 149 39.95 -16.78 -16.87
CA GLU A 149 41.14 -17.62 -17.10
C GLU A 149 41.40 -17.94 -18.60
N HIS A 150 40.40 -17.76 -19.50
CA HIS A 150 40.45 -18.30 -20.87
C HIS A 150 40.01 -17.29 -21.95
N ASN A 151 40.63 -16.12 -21.99
CA ASN A 151 40.30 -15.04 -22.94
C ASN A 151 40.57 -15.38 -24.44
N ASP A 152 41.36 -16.43 -24.74
CA ASP A 152 41.71 -16.82 -26.13
C ASP A 152 41.14 -18.18 -26.59
N ASP A 153 40.88 -19.13 -25.68
CA ASP A 153 40.28 -20.44 -25.97
C ASP A 153 38.96 -20.58 -25.20
N MET A 154 37.90 -19.96 -25.71
CA MET A 154 36.56 -20.13 -25.17
C MET A 154 36.20 -21.62 -25.11
N HIS A 155 35.92 -22.14 -23.91
CA HIS A 155 35.36 -23.48 -23.70
C HIS A 155 33.83 -23.40 -23.55
N PRO A 156 33.05 -23.28 -24.64
CA PRO A 156 31.60 -23.12 -24.59
C PRO A 156 30.89 -24.26 -23.85
N HIS A 157 31.47 -25.46 -23.83
CA HIS A 157 30.89 -26.61 -23.13
C HIS A 157 30.91 -26.45 -21.60
N GLN A 158 32.01 -25.95 -21.01
CA GLN A 158 32.11 -25.80 -19.56
C GLN A 158 31.19 -24.68 -19.04
N ILE A 159 31.15 -23.54 -19.75
CA ILE A 159 30.24 -22.43 -19.46
C ILE A 159 28.79 -22.88 -19.62
N SER A 160 28.47 -23.64 -20.68
CA SER A 160 27.13 -24.19 -20.88
C SER A 160 26.72 -25.13 -19.76
N MET A 161 27.63 -25.96 -19.24
CA MET A 161 27.34 -26.86 -18.13
C MET A 161 27.09 -26.08 -16.83
N LEU A 162 27.88 -25.05 -16.54
CA LEU A 162 27.68 -24.20 -15.35
C LEU A 162 26.37 -23.41 -15.43
N ASN A 163 26.03 -22.86 -16.60
CA ASN A 163 24.76 -22.18 -16.82
C ASN A 163 23.56 -23.12 -16.66
N GLU A 164 23.68 -24.37 -17.12
CA GLU A 164 22.64 -25.37 -16.92
C GLU A 164 22.48 -25.74 -15.44
N LYS A 165 23.59 -25.92 -14.71
CA LYS A 165 23.54 -26.11 -13.24
C LYS A 165 22.88 -24.92 -12.54
N LEU A 166 23.22 -23.69 -12.93
CA LEU A 166 22.64 -22.48 -12.36
C LEU A 166 21.11 -22.43 -12.59
N ARG A 167 20.65 -22.77 -13.80
CA ARG A 167 19.21 -22.90 -14.10
C ARG A 167 18.54 -23.98 -13.24
N GLN A 168 19.17 -25.14 -13.08
CA GLN A 168 18.66 -26.23 -12.24
C GLN A 168 18.53 -25.80 -10.78
N VAL A 169 19.51 -25.07 -10.24
CA VAL A 169 19.46 -24.49 -8.88
C VAL A 169 18.29 -23.52 -8.75
N TYR A 170 18.11 -22.59 -9.69
CA TYR A 170 16.97 -21.66 -9.68
C TYR A 170 15.62 -22.39 -9.71
N VAL A 171 15.46 -23.38 -10.59
CA VAL A 171 14.22 -24.16 -10.71
C VAL A 171 13.96 -24.98 -9.45
N THR A 172 15.00 -25.62 -8.89
CA THR A 172 14.88 -26.46 -7.69
C THR A 172 14.45 -25.64 -6.49
N TYR A 173 15.16 -24.54 -6.21
CA TYR A 173 14.81 -23.66 -5.09
C TYR A 173 13.48 -22.94 -5.30
N SER A 174 13.11 -22.59 -6.53
CA SER A 174 11.78 -22.01 -6.81
C SER A 174 10.66 -22.96 -6.40
N HIS A 175 10.77 -24.25 -6.70
CA HIS A 175 9.81 -25.25 -6.26
C HIS A 175 9.83 -25.47 -4.74
N GLN A 176 11.01 -25.58 -4.14
CA GLN A 176 11.15 -25.79 -2.69
C GLN A 176 10.57 -24.62 -1.89
N VAL A 177 10.87 -23.38 -2.29
CA VAL A 177 10.33 -22.17 -1.66
C VAL A 177 8.82 -22.09 -1.82
N ALA A 178 8.28 -22.41 -3.00
CA ALA A 178 6.83 -22.43 -3.23
C ALA A 178 6.12 -23.49 -2.37
N GLN A 179 6.68 -24.70 -2.30
CA GLN A 179 6.16 -25.79 -1.48
C GLN A 179 6.21 -25.45 0.01
N LEU A 180 7.33 -24.89 0.49
CA LEU A 180 7.46 -24.47 1.89
C LEU A 180 6.46 -23.36 2.22
N SER A 181 6.36 -22.35 1.37
CA SER A 181 5.42 -21.23 1.53
C SER A 181 3.97 -21.71 1.64
N GLU A 182 3.55 -22.61 0.74
CA GLU A 182 2.19 -23.15 0.77
C GLU A 182 1.93 -23.99 2.02
N ASN A 183 2.88 -24.85 2.42
CA ASN A 183 2.79 -25.63 3.64
C ASN A 183 2.67 -24.74 4.89
N GLN A 184 3.54 -23.73 5.02
CA GLN A 184 3.52 -22.79 6.13
C GLN A 184 2.21 -21.99 6.18
N ARG A 185 1.72 -21.52 5.03
CA ARG A 185 0.43 -20.81 4.91
C ARG A 185 -0.75 -21.70 5.31
N GLN A 186 -0.82 -22.92 4.81
CA GLN A 186 -1.88 -23.87 5.16
C GLN A 186 -1.85 -24.21 6.65
N LYS A 187 -0.65 -24.49 7.18
CA LYS A 187 -0.42 -24.76 8.60
C LYS A 187 -0.90 -23.60 9.47
N TYR A 188 -0.47 -22.38 9.16
CA TYR A 188 -0.88 -21.18 9.90
C TYR A 188 -2.39 -20.96 9.89
N ARG A 189 -3.02 -21.09 8.72
CA ARG A 189 -4.47 -20.91 8.58
C ARG A 189 -5.27 -21.97 9.34
N LYS A 190 -4.82 -23.23 9.33
CA LYS A 190 -5.41 -24.29 10.15
C LYS A 190 -5.29 -24.02 11.64
N SER A 191 -4.16 -23.48 12.11
CA SER A 191 -3.98 -23.09 13.50
C SER A 191 -4.94 -21.97 13.92
N VAL A 192 -5.10 -20.94 13.08
CA VAL A 192 -6.09 -19.87 13.31
C VAL A 192 -7.52 -20.42 13.32
N ASP A 193 -7.86 -21.31 12.39
CA ASP A 193 -9.17 -21.96 12.34
C ASP A 193 -9.45 -22.82 13.58
N SER A 194 -8.44 -23.54 14.09
CA SER A 194 -8.55 -24.31 15.32
C SER A 194 -8.73 -23.42 16.55
N LEU A 195 -7.96 -22.33 16.64
CA LEU A 195 -8.11 -21.35 17.72
C LEU A 195 -9.49 -20.68 17.70
N PHE A 196 -10.01 -20.37 16.51
CA PHE A 196 -11.34 -19.80 16.35
C PHE A 196 -12.44 -20.78 16.76
N SER A 197 -12.32 -22.06 16.38
CA SER A 197 -13.40 -23.05 16.55
C SER A 197 -13.37 -23.77 17.90
N HIS A 198 -12.19 -24.08 18.42
CA HIS A 198 -11.97 -24.92 19.60
C HIS A 198 -11.28 -24.19 20.75
N GLY A 199 -10.71 -22.99 20.51
CA GLY A 199 -9.98 -22.24 21.53
C GLY A 199 -8.62 -22.83 21.90
N SER A 200 -8.14 -23.84 21.18
CA SER A 200 -6.85 -24.50 21.40
C SER A 200 -6.09 -24.74 20.10
N LEU A 201 -4.76 -24.77 20.21
CA LEU A 201 -3.86 -25.19 19.14
C LEU A 201 -3.83 -26.73 19.08
N PRO A 202 -3.76 -27.34 17.88
CA PRO A 202 -3.65 -28.79 17.79
C PRO A 202 -2.28 -29.31 18.29
N ALA A 203 -2.26 -30.51 18.88
CA ALA A 203 -1.11 -31.05 19.63
C ALA A 203 0.16 -31.21 18.79
N ASP A 204 0.02 -31.72 17.56
CA ASP A 204 1.11 -31.88 16.58
C ASP A 204 1.88 -30.57 16.32
N PHE A 205 1.25 -29.41 16.56
CA PHE A 205 1.87 -28.09 16.34
C PHE A 205 2.69 -27.58 17.52
N ILE A 206 2.38 -28.03 18.73
CA ILE A 206 3.10 -27.62 19.95
C ILE A 206 4.42 -28.39 20.04
N GLU A 207 4.47 -29.63 19.53
CA GLU A 207 5.67 -30.47 19.55
C GLU A 207 6.76 -30.04 18.54
N GLU A 208 6.39 -29.42 17.42
CA GLU A 208 7.36 -28.95 16.39
C GLU A 208 7.99 -27.58 16.71
N ILE A 209 7.34 -26.78 17.55
CA ILE A 209 7.93 -25.54 18.04
C ILE A 209 8.86 -25.94 19.18
N ASP A 210 10.10 -26.30 18.84
CA ASP A 210 11.15 -26.43 19.84
C ASP A 210 11.28 -25.05 20.50
N LEU A 211 10.77 -24.94 21.73
CA LEU A 211 10.80 -23.74 22.55
C LEU A 211 12.25 -23.56 23.02
N ASP A 212 13.15 -23.28 22.09
CA ASP A 212 14.51 -22.93 22.40
C ASP A 212 14.47 -21.48 22.92
N GLU A 213 14.11 -21.34 24.20
CA GLU A 213 14.14 -20.10 24.99
C GLU A 213 15.56 -19.53 25.10
N SER A 214 16.57 -20.17 24.50
CA SER A 214 17.98 -19.92 24.71
C SER A 214 18.65 -18.94 23.75
N HIS A 215 17.89 -18.16 22.96
CA HIS A 215 18.45 -17.04 22.20
C HIS A 215 17.58 -15.78 22.22
N PHE A 216 17.16 -15.34 23.41
CA PHE A 216 16.86 -13.94 23.65
C PHE A 216 18.17 -13.13 23.70
N MET A 217 18.84 -12.99 22.55
CA MET A 217 19.79 -11.89 22.41
C MET A 217 18.98 -10.60 22.43
N GLY A 218 19.24 -9.75 23.44
CA GLY A 218 18.65 -8.42 23.52
C GLY A 218 18.89 -7.63 22.24
N PRO A 219 18.13 -6.55 21.99
CA PRO A 219 18.24 -5.77 20.78
C PRO A 219 19.71 -5.43 20.55
N ALA A 220 20.29 -5.94 19.46
CA ALA A 220 21.57 -5.48 19.01
C ALA A 220 21.37 -4.03 18.63
N THR A 221 21.74 -3.11 19.52
CA THR A 221 21.88 -1.70 19.19
C THR A 221 23.09 -1.59 18.27
N ASN A 222 22.92 -1.98 17.01
CA ASN A 222 23.73 -1.43 15.96
C ASN A 222 23.19 -0.02 15.70
N SER A 223 23.46 0.87 16.67
CA SER A 223 23.69 2.27 16.37
C SER A 223 24.98 2.32 15.57
N THR A 224 24.96 1.87 14.32
CA THR A 224 25.86 2.43 13.33
C THR A 224 25.57 3.91 13.38
N ASN A 225 26.57 4.70 13.76
CA ASN A 225 26.57 6.16 13.61
C ASN A 225 26.35 6.47 12.12
N ALA A 226 25.10 6.38 11.67
CA ALA A 226 24.71 6.80 10.35
C ALA A 226 24.66 8.33 10.41
N GLU A 227 25.55 8.98 9.67
CA GLU A 227 25.43 10.41 9.40
C GLU A 227 24.04 10.67 8.80
N GLY A 228 23.17 11.40 9.53
CA GLY A 228 21.79 11.61 9.14
C GLY A 228 20.97 12.34 10.19
N VAL A 229 19.70 12.60 9.86
CA VAL A 229 18.71 13.22 10.75
C VAL A 229 17.75 12.18 11.28
N ASN A 230 17.43 12.25 12.56
CA ASN A 230 16.30 11.59 13.18
C ASN A 230 15.63 12.55 14.17
N GLU A 231 14.76 13.41 13.65
CA GLU A 231 14.07 14.44 14.41
C GLU A 231 12.56 14.20 14.36
N SER A 232 11.86 14.47 15.47
CA SER A 232 10.40 14.33 15.56
C SER A 232 9.79 15.63 16.03
N PHE A 233 8.73 16.05 15.36
CA PHE A 233 8.03 17.30 15.56
C PHE A 233 6.56 17.03 15.77
N THR A 234 5.98 17.68 16.78
CA THR A 234 4.53 17.77 16.89
C THR A 234 4.06 19.00 16.13
N ILE A 235 3.21 18.78 15.13
CA ILE A 235 2.73 19.82 14.21
C ILE A 235 1.23 20.03 14.33
N TYR A 236 0.79 21.27 14.13
CA TYR A 236 -0.61 21.61 13.92
C TYR A 236 -0.95 21.65 12.44
N ILE A 237 -2.10 21.06 12.07
CA ILE A 237 -2.64 21.04 10.71
C ILE A 237 -4.10 21.53 10.73
N GLY A 238 -4.52 22.15 9.62
CA GLY A 238 -5.89 22.61 9.41
C GLY A 238 -6.14 24.08 9.78
N ALA A 239 -7.31 24.59 9.35
CA ALA A 239 -7.74 25.95 9.69
C ALA A 239 -7.87 26.11 11.20
N GLN A 240 -7.26 27.16 11.76
CA GLN A 240 -7.21 27.44 13.20
C GLN A 240 -6.45 26.38 14.04
N LEU A 241 -5.54 25.61 13.44
CA LEU A 241 -4.65 24.69 14.19
C LEU A 241 -5.39 23.58 14.97
N LYS A 242 -6.55 23.14 14.45
CA LYS A 242 -7.47 22.25 15.18
C LYS A 242 -6.97 20.81 15.36
N SER A 243 -6.04 20.33 14.53
CA SER A 243 -5.54 18.95 14.64
C SER A 243 -4.04 18.88 14.86
N MET A 244 -3.65 18.03 15.81
CA MET A 244 -2.27 17.79 16.19
C MET A 244 -1.80 16.45 15.61
N HIS A 245 -0.64 16.45 14.94
CA HIS A 245 -0.05 15.29 14.29
C HIS A 245 1.44 15.19 14.60
N ASN A 246 2.02 14.01 14.42
CA ASN A 246 3.45 13.81 14.49
C ASN A 246 4.06 13.86 13.09
N ALA A 247 5.20 14.53 12.95
CA ALA A 247 6.00 14.51 11.74
C ALA A 247 7.45 14.21 12.10
N CYS A 248 8.05 13.23 11.42
CA CYS A 248 9.43 12.85 11.64
C CYS A 248 10.26 13.16 10.40
N LEU A 249 11.48 13.62 10.58
CA LEU A 249 12.51 13.68 9.55
C LEU A 249 13.53 12.59 9.85
N VAL A 250 13.61 11.59 8.98
CA VAL A 250 14.42 10.38 9.20
C VAL A 250 15.33 10.14 7.99
N THR A 251 16.56 9.68 8.25
CA THR A 251 17.51 9.27 7.21
C THR A 251 17.58 7.74 7.15
N VAL A 252 17.50 7.20 5.94
CA VAL A 252 17.64 5.76 5.66
C VAL A 252 18.47 5.55 4.39
N ASP A 253 19.13 4.41 4.25
CA ASP A 253 19.92 4.13 3.04
C ASP A 253 19.06 4.00 1.79
N THR A 254 17.97 3.24 1.89
CA THR A 254 16.94 3.11 0.85
C THR A 254 15.56 3.07 1.48
N MET A 255 14.52 3.51 0.77
CA MET A 255 13.14 3.42 1.28
C MET A 255 12.74 1.97 1.63
N THR A 256 13.35 1.01 0.96
CA THR A 256 13.15 -0.43 1.18
C THR A 256 13.63 -0.87 2.58
N ASP A 257 14.61 -0.18 3.18
CA ASP A 257 15.15 -0.52 4.51
C ASP A 257 14.15 -0.34 5.64
N ILE A 258 13.14 0.52 5.45
CA ILE A 258 12.05 0.69 6.41
C ILE A 258 11.25 -0.62 6.58
N CYS A 259 11.22 -1.46 5.54
CA CYS A 259 10.55 -2.76 5.58
C CYS A 259 11.44 -3.88 6.12
N GLN A 260 12.75 -3.63 6.26
CA GLN A 260 13.72 -4.64 6.63
C GLN A 260 13.61 -4.96 8.12
N THR A 261 13.87 -6.23 8.44
CA THR A 261 14.07 -6.67 9.82
C THR A 261 15.57 -6.75 10.09
N PHE A 262 16.04 -6.12 11.17
CA PHE A 262 17.39 -6.35 11.67
C PHE A 262 17.43 -7.56 12.63
N GLU A 263 18.62 -8.12 12.84
CA GLU A 263 18.79 -9.23 13.78
C GLU A 263 18.34 -8.80 15.18
N GLY A 264 17.39 -9.54 15.76
CA GLY A 264 16.76 -9.21 17.04
C GLY A 264 15.43 -8.44 16.95
N ASP A 265 15.02 -7.92 15.77
CA ASP A 265 13.79 -7.12 15.64
C ASP A 265 12.53 -7.97 15.32
N TRP A 266 12.70 -9.19 14.81
CA TRP A 266 11.59 -10.12 14.54
C TRP A 266 11.25 -10.98 15.76
N THR A 267 10.79 -10.33 16.82
CA THR A 267 10.40 -10.98 18.07
C THR A 267 8.92 -11.32 18.08
N THR A 268 8.53 -12.24 18.95
CA THR A 268 7.12 -12.51 19.27
C THR A 268 6.35 -11.23 19.60
N SER A 269 6.98 -10.29 20.33
CA SER A 269 6.36 -9.01 20.70
C SER A 269 6.11 -8.11 19.49
N SER A 270 7.06 -7.99 18.55
CA SER A 270 6.86 -7.18 17.34
C SER A 270 5.82 -7.81 16.41
N ARG A 271 5.74 -9.14 16.36
CA ARG A 271 4.67 -9.86 15.64
C ARG A 271 3.31 -9.68 16.28
N LEU A 272 3.24 -9.71 17.60
CA LEU A 272 2.01 -9.42 18.33
C LEU A 272 1.52 -8.00 18.01
N GLU A 273 2.40 -7.00 18.05
CA GLU A 273 2.06 -5.63 17.66
C GLU A 273 1.51 -5.56 16.22
N MET A 274 2.19 -6.21 15.27
CA MET A 274 1.72 -6.30 13.88
C MET A 274 0.33 -6.96 13.78
N ALA A 275 0.13 -8.10 14.44
CA ALA A 275 -1.11 -8.86 14.42
C ALA A 275 -2.31 -8.06 14.92
N THR A 276 -2.11 -7.22 15.95
CA THR A 276 -3.18 -6.34 16.47
C THR A 276 -3.61 -5.25 15.49
N LYS A 277 -2.74 -4.85 14.57
CA LYS A 277 -3.00 -3.78 13.59
C LYS A 277 -3.46 -4.29 12.22
N LEU A 278 -3.06 -5.50 11.83
CA LEU A 278 -3.11 -6.00 10.44
C LEU A 278 -4.46 -5.86 9.72
N TYR A 279 -5.58 -6.10 10.43
CA TYR A 279 -6.94 -5.93 9.90
C TYR A 279 -7.72 -4.80 10.58
N GLY A 280 -7.03 -4.00 11.38
CA GLY A 280 -7.59 -2.92 12.15
C GLY A 280 -7.47 -1.56 11.46
N ARG A 281 -7.63 -0.54 12.29
CA ARG A 281 -7.19 0.83 11.97
C ARG A 281 -5.85 1.05 12.67
N ASN A 282 -5.07 2.02 12.23
CA ASN A 282 -3.67 2.27 12.62
C ASN A 282 -2.64 1.45 11.84
N LEU A 283 -2.88 1.32 10.53
CA LEU A 283 -1.90 0.74 9.61
C LEU A 283 -0.72 1.70 9.40
N ALA A 284 0.42 1.13 9.06
CA ALA A 284 1.61 1.83 8.63
C ALA A 284 1.90 1.54 7.16
N ALA A 285 2.33 2.58 6.45
CA ALA A 285 2.64 2.50 5.04
C ALA A 285 4.00 3.12 4.70
N VAL A 286 4.58 2.63 3.61
CA VAL A 286 5.79 3.19 2.99
C VAL A 286 5.53 3.46 1.51
N THR A 287 6.18 4.47 0.95
CA THR A 287 6.09 4.79 -0.48
C THR A 287 7.41 4.49 -1.17
N LEU A 288 7.41 3.54 -2.10
CA LEU A 288 8.55 3.21 -2.96
C LEU A 288 8.38 3.92 -4.31
N LEU A 289 9.50 4.39 -4.87
CA LEU A 289 9.54 4.91 -6.23
C LEU A 289 9.84 3.74 -7.18
N VAL A 290 9.02 3.59 -8.20
CA VAL A 290 9.10 2.45 -9.13
C VAL A 290 9.01 2.93 -10.59
N PRO A 291 9.62 2.20 -11.53
CA PRO A 291 9.39 2.47 -12.94
C PRO A 291 7.97 2.06 -13.36
N ARG A 292 7.65 2.32 -14.62
CA ARG A 292 6.30 2.14 -15.18
C ARG A 292 5.83 0.69 -15.29
N ASP A 293 6.74 -0.28 -15.23
CA ASP A 293 6.40 -1.70 -15.27
C ASP A 293 5.97 -2.19 -13.87
N PRO A 294 4.70 -2.61 -13.67
CA PRO A 294 4.24 -3.15 -12.39
C PRO A 294 5.03 -4.38 -11.94
N MET A 295 5.62 -5.14 -12.87
CA MET A 295 6.37 -6.37 -12.57
C MET A 295 7.83 -6.12 -12.23
N HIS A 296 8.28 -4.86 -12.21
CA HIS A 296 9.68 -4.47 -12.02
C HIS A 296 10.38 -5.18 -10.84
N HIS A 297 9.69 -5.30 -9.70
CA HIS A 297 10.27 -5.94 -8.52
C HIS A 297 10.68 -7.40 -8.77
N VAL A 298 9.84 -8.14 -9.49
CA VAL A 298 10.05 -9.56 -9.81
C VAL A 298 11.05 -9.69 -10.95
N THR A 299 10.92 -8.90 -12.03
CA THR A 299 11.79 -8.98 -13.20
C THR A 299 13.23 -8.56 -12.90
N SER A 300 13.40 -7.52 -12.08
CA SER A 300 14.72 -6.98 -11.71
C SER A 300 15.27 -7.57 -10.41
N SER A 301 14.54 -8.49 -9.75
CA SER A 301 14.91 -9.05 -8.44
C SER A 301 15.37 -7.99 -7.45
N THR A 302 14.56 -6.94 -7.32
CA THR A 302 14.91 -5.77 -6.48
C THR A 302 15.11 -6.17 -5.01
N LYS A 303 15.77 -5.31 -4.23
CA LYS A 303 15.91 -5.49 -2.77
C LYS A 303 14.55 -5.74 -2.09
N PHE A 304 13.50 -5.03 -2.52
CA PHE A 304 12.15 -5.20 -1.98
C PHE A 304 11.57 -6.60 -2.23
N GLN A 305 11.71 -7.13 -3.46
CA GLN A 305 11.33 -8.51 -3.78
C GLN A 305 12.07 -9.50 -2.91
N LYS A 306 13.40 -9.33 -2.76
CA LYS A 306 14.23 -10.20 -1.92
C LYS A 306 13.81 -10.16 -0.46
N LEU A 307 13.41 -9.00 0.07
CA LEU A 307 12.86 -8.89 1.42
C LEU A 307 11.53 -9.64 1.58
N CYS A 308 10.63 -9.52 0.60
CA CYS A 308 9.35 -10.23 0.63
C CYS A 308 9.54 -11.76 0.55
N GLU A 309 10.61 -12.24 -0.10
CA GLU A 309 10.93 -13.68 -0.18
C GLU A 309 11.49 -14.26 1.13
N GLN A 310 12.01 -13.44 2.05
CA GLN A 310 12.62 -13.92 3.30
C GLN A 310 11.59 -14.50 4.29
N SER A 311 10.30 -14.23 4.09
CA SER A 311 9.24 -14.73 4.95
C SER A 311 7.99 -15.00 4.12
N THR A 312 7.34 -16.13 4.38
CA THR A 312 6.07 -16.50 3.76
C THR A 312 4.99 -15.46 4.05
N GLU A 313 4.21 -15.10 3.02
CA GLU A 313 3.02 -14.27 3.18
C GLU A 313 1.83 -15.15 3.62
N LEU A 314 1.44 -15.03 4.89
CA LEU A 314 0.45 -15.91 5.52
C LEU A 314 -0.99 -15.39 5.34
N HIS A 315 -1.14 -14.08 5.16
CA HIS A 315 -2.43 -13.38 5.22
C HIS A 315 -2.97 -12.98 3.85
N PHE A 316 -2.10 -12.47 2.98
CA PHE A 316 -2.46 -11.90 1.67
C PHE A 316 -1.97 -12.78 0.52
N GLU A 317 -2.11 -12.34 -0.72
CA GLU A 317 -1.51 -13.01 -1.88
C GLU A 317 0.00 -12.72 -1.92
N PRO A 318 0.85 -13.64 -2.40
CA PRO A 318 2.26 -13.35 -2.63
C PRO A 318 2.47 -12.12 -3.51
N LEU A 319 3.61 -11.44 -3.34
CA LEU A 319 3.91 -10.19 -4.06
C LEU A 319 3.73 -10.32 -5.58
N ALA A 320 4.22 -11.40 -6.18
CA ALA A 320 4.10 -11.63 -7.62
C ALA A 320 2.64 -11.70 -8.11
N GLU A 321 1.73 -12.29 -7.33
CA GLU A 321 0.31 -12.35 -7.66
C GLU A 321 -0.35 -10.97 -7.55
N GLN A 322 -0.04 -10.23 -6.48
CA GLN A 322 -0.53 -8.85 -6.31
C GLN A 322 -0.10 -7.95 -7.48
N LEU A 323 1.16 -8.06 -7.94
CA LEU A 323 1.65 -7.28 -9.08
C LEU A 323 1.00 -7.71 -10.41
N ASN A 324 0.70 -8.99 -10.59
CA ASN A 324 -0.08 -9.48 -11.75
C ASN A 324 -1.51 -8.91 -11.75
N HIS A 325 -2.14 -8.79 -10.57
CA HIS A 325 -3.44 -8.13 -10.44
C HIS A 325 -3.37 -6.64 -10.80
N VAL A 326 -2.31 -5.94 -10.38
CA VAL A 326 -2.07 -4.55 -10.79
C VAL A 326 -1.89 -4.46 -12.30
N LYS A 327 -1.02 -5.29 -12.89
CA LYS A 327 -0.80 -5.33 -14.34
C LYS A 327 -2.10 -5.51 -15.13
N THR A 328 -2.93 -6.47 -14.71
CA THR A 328 -4.23 -6.76 -15.33
C THR A 328 -5.22 -5.61 -15.16
N SER A 329 -5.28 -5.01 -13.97
CA SER A 329 -6.16 -3.89 -13.66
C SER A 329 -5.77 -2.63 -14.42
N THR A 330 -4.47 -2.35 -14.55
CA THR A 330 -3.93 -1.23 -15.35
C THR A 330 -4.30 -1.38 -16.82
N ARG A 331 -4.15 -2.59 -17.37
CA ARG A 331 -4.58 -2.89 -18.75
C ARG A 331 -6.06 -2.62 -18.94
N GLN A 332 -6.90 -3.15 -18.06
CA GLN A 332 -8.35 -2.95 -18.10
C GLN A 332 -8.71 -1.45 -18.01
N GLY A 333 -8.06 -0.71 -17.11
CA GLY A 333 -8.27 0.72 -16.94
C GLY A 333 -7.82 1.56 -18.15
N ASN A 334 -6.72 1.17 -18.79
CA ASN A 334 -6.24 1.80 -20.03
C ASN A 334 -7.22 1.60 -21.18
N ILE A 335 -7.73 0.37 -21.35
CA ILE A 335 -8.75 0.05 -22.35
C ILE A 335 -10.01 0.88 -22.11
N TRP A 336 -10.51 0.90 -20.86
CA TRP A 336 -11.70 1.66 -20.51
C TRP A 336 -11.54 3.16 -20.79
N ARG A 337 -10.38 3.75 -20.46
CA ARG A 337 -10.09 5.16 -20.77
C ARG A 337 -10.09 5.44 -22.27
N ALA A 338 -9.49 4.56 -23.07
CA ALA A 338 -9.48 4.70 -24.52
C ALA A 338 -10.90 4.63 -25.10
N GLU A 339 -11.71 3.67 -24.65
CA GLU A 339 -13.11 3.51 -25.06
C GLU A 339 -14.01 4.70 -24.66
N CYS A 340 -13.74 5.34 -23.51
CA CYS A 340 -14.47 6.53 -23.09
C CYS A 340 -14.16 7.75 -23.96
N VAL A 341 -12.92 7.92 -24.41
CA VAL A 341 -12.52 9.02 -25.30
C VAL A 341 -13.13 8.86 -26.70
N GLU A 342 -13.27 7.62 -27.20
CA GLU A 342 -13.91 7.35 -28.50
C GLU A 342 -15.42 7.66 -28.53
N LYS A 343 -16.10 7.79 -27.38
CA LYS A 343 -17.55 8.09 -27.32
C LYS A 343 -17.88 9.58 -27.36
N ASP A 344 -16.93 10.45 -27.01
CA ASP A 344 -17.13 11.90 -27.00
C ASP A 344 -16.77 12.56 -28.34
N ASP A 345 -16.04 11.87 -29.23
CA ASP A 345 -15.62 12.41 -30.53
C ASP A 345 -16.41 11.77 -31.70
N CYS A 346 -17.47 12.43 -32.15
CA CYS A 346 -18.13 12.14 -33.43
C CYS A 346 -17.29 12.68 -34.59
N GLY A 347 -16.08 12.16 -34.80
CA GLY A 347 -15.20 12.66 -35.86
C GLY A 347 -13.93 11.86 -36.05
N GLU A 348 -13.83 11.20 -37.21
CA GLU A 348 -12.63 10.61 -37.82
C GLU A 348 -11.89 9.48 -37.07
N LYS A 349 -11.93 8.30 -37.72
CA LYS A 349 -11.18 7.10 -37.37
C LYS A 349 -9.67 7.37 -37.40
N GLN A 350 -9.10 7.79 -36.29
CA GLN A 350 -7.66 7.76 -36.10
C GLN A 350 -7.19 6.33 -35.80
N ILE A 351 -6.05 6.00 -36.40
CA ILE A 351 -5.36 4.71 -36.35
C ILE A 351 -5.13 4.33 -34.89
N LYS A 352 -5.64 3.16 -34.47
CA LYS A 352 -5.40 2.57 -33.14
C LYS A 352 -3.90 2.62 -32.83
N PRO A 353 -3.46 3.41 -31.83
CA PRO A 353 -2.11 3.28 -31.34
C PRO A 353 -1.95 1.84 -30.86
N GLN A 354 -0.88 1.15 -31.26
CA GLN A 354 -0.51 -0.11 -30.64
C GLN A 354 -0.22 0.19 -29.16
N LEU A 355 -1.25 0.05 -28.31
CA LEU A 355 -1.17 0.20 -26.87
C LEU A 355 -0.15 -0.82 -26.37
N HIS A 356 1.03 -0.36 -25.94
CA HIS A 356 1.88 -1.17 -25.09
C HIS A 356 1.10 -1.43 -23.78
N ASP A 357 0.66 -2.68 -23.65
CA ASP A 357 -0.66 -3.10 -23.14
C ASP A 357 -0.75 -3.24 -21.60
N SER A 358 0.14 -2.61 -20.83
CA SER A 358 0.11 -2.68 -19.35
C SER A 358 0.97 -1.64 -18.61
N VAL A 359 1.34 -0.54 -19.27
CA VAL A 359 2.32 0.41 -18.73
C VAL A 359 1.62 1.50 -17.91
N LEU A 360 2.13 1.76 -16.70
CA LEU A 360 1.66 2.85 -15.84
C LEU A 360 2.22 4.22 -16.29
N SER A 361 1.50 5.28 -15.96
CA SER A 361 1.93 6.66 -16.19
C SER A 361 2.66 7.23 -14.97
N ILE A 362 3.52 8.23 -15.18
CA ILE A 362 4.20 8.93 -14.08
C ILE A 362 3.17 9.57 -13.17
N GLY A 363 3.34 9.40 -11.86
CA GLY A 363 2.39 9.84 -10.84
C GLY A 363 1.26 8.86 -10.55
N ASP A 364 1.11 7.78 -11.34
CA ASP A 364 0.21 6.68 -10.97
C ASP A 364 0.69 6.02 -9.67
N VAL A 365 -0.26 5.52 -8.90
CA VAL A 365 0.00 4.86 -7.62
C VAL A 365 -0.77 3.55 -7.57
N TYR A 366 -0.09 2.49 -7.14
CA TYR A 366 -0.72 1.24 -6.73
C TYR A 366 -0.20 0.82 -5.34
N CYS A 367 -0.86 -0.14 -4.70
CA CYS A 367 -0.44 -0.62 -3.39
C CYS A 367 -0.42 -2.15 -3.33
N THR A 368 0.49 -2.67 -2.51
CA THR A 368 0.58 -4.09 -2.14
C THR A 368 0.44 -4.23 -0.63
N LYS A 369 -0.15 -5.33 -0.18
CA LYS A 369 -0.43 -5.66 1.23
C LYS A 369 0.52 -6.73 1.71
N HIS A 370 1.03 -6.58 2.93
CA HIS A 370 2.07 -7.45 3.48
C HIS A 370 1.81 -7.70 4.97
N SER A 371 1.85 -8.96 5.39
CA SER A 371 2.02 -9.31 6.80
C SER A 371 3.48 -9.66 7.12
N ASN A 372 4.24 -10.04 6.10
CA ASN A 372 5.60 -10.59 6.20
C ASN A 372 6.72 -9.53 6.24
N LEU A 373 6.39 -8.24 6.19
CA LEU A 373 7.34 -7.13 6.35
C LEU A 373 7.43 -6.64 7.80
N HIS A 374 8.50 -5.90 8.13
CA HIS A 374 8.68 -5.32 9.46
C HIS A 374 7.85 -4.04 9.61
N LYS A 375 6.94 -4.00 10.58
CA LYS A 375 6.10 -2.85 10.99
C LYS A 375 5.23 -2.18 9.91
N ILE A 376 5.39 -2.53 8.63
CA ILE A 376 4.68 -1.98 7.48
C ILE A 376 3.67 -3.01 6.94
N GLN A 377 2.41 -2.61 6.80
CA GLN A 377 1.35 -3.45 6.24
C GLN A 377 1.07 -3.11 4.77
N ILE A 378 1.27 -1.85 4.39
CA ILE A 378 0.92 -1.34 3.07
C ILE A 378 2.16 -0.72 2.42
N VAL A 379 2.47 -1.15 1.21
CA VAL A 379 3.53 -0.55 0.40
C VAL A 379 2.86 0.13 -0.78
N PHE A 380 2.94 1.46 -0.82
CA PHE A 380 2.57 2.26 -1.99
C PHE A 380 3.73 2.27 -2.97
N HIS A 381 3.40 2.13 -4.24
CA HIS A 381 4.33 2.14 -5.36
C HIS A 381 3.98 3.35 -6.21
N LEU A 382 4.80 4.40 -6.13
CA LEU A 382 4.64 5.64 -6.87
C LEU A 382 5.48 5.56 -8.14
N VAL A 383 4.81 5.65 -9.29
CA VAL A 383 5.46 5.54 -10.60
C VAL A 383 6.22 6.82 -10.90
N ALA A 384 7.52 6.68 -11.06
CA ALA A 384 8.49 7.75 -11.22
C ALA A 384 9.51 7.38 -12.31
N ASP A 385 10.15 8.39 -12.90
CA ASP A 385 11.23 8.22 -13.87
C ASP A 385 12.46 9.04 -13.47
N ASP A 386 13.60 8.72 -14.08
CA ASP A 386 14.88 9.38 -13.78
C ASP A 386 14.90 10.85 -14.22
N VAL A 387 13.95 11.27 -15.06
CA VAL A 387 13.75 12.67 -15.44
C VAL A 387 13.53 13.55 -14.20
N LEU A 388 12.96 12.99 -13.13
CA LEU A 388 12.84 13.65 -11.84
C LEU A 388 14.16 14.19 -11.30
N GLN A 389 15.31 13.60 -11.60
CA GLN A 389 16.60 14.11 -11.11
C GLN A 389 16.98 15.41 -11.82
N SER A 390 16.69 15.50 -13.11
CA SER A 390 17.06 16.63 -13.98
C SER A 390 16.10 17.83 -13.96
N VAL A 391 14.83 17.65 -13.54
CA VAL A 391 13.78 18.66 -13.68
C VAL A 391 13.47 19.37 -12.35
N GLU A 392 13.26 20.68 -12.39
CA GLU A 392 12.67 21.41 -11.25
C GLU A 392 11.20 21.01 -11.07
N ILE A 393 10.84 20.52 -9.88
CA ILE A 393 9.47 20.09 -9.60
C ILE A 393 8.58 21.29 -9.24
N SER A 394 7.41 21.37 -9.86
CA SER A 394 6.34 22.30 -9.47
C SER A 394 5.25 21.57 -8.70
N SER A 395 4.37 22.29 -8.01
CA SER A 395 3.23 21.71 -7.26
C SER A 395 2.24 20.91 -8.12
N ARG A 396 2.30 21.05 -9.45
CA ARG A 396 1.48 20.31 -10.42
C ARG A 396 2.16 19.04 -10.95
N HIS A 397 3.39 18.74 -10.49
CA HIS A 397 4.12 17.57 -10.93
C HIS A 397 3.35 16.29 -10.62
N ALA A 398 3.32 15.34 -11.56
CA ALA A 398 2.51 14.13 -11.46
C ALA A 398 2.85 13.30 -10.21
N CYS A 399 4.13 13.18 -9.83
CA CYS A 399 4.53 12.50 -8.59
C CYS A 399 3.96 13.16 -7.31
N LEU A 400 3.81 14.49 -7.27
CA LEU A 400 3.19 15.17 -6.13
C LEU A 400 1.67 14.91 -6.10
N ASN A 401 1.03 14.81 -7.26
CA ASN A 401 -0.36 14.34 -7.35
C ASN A 401 -0.49 12.88 -6.87
N GLY A 402 0.50 12.03 -7.16
CA GLY A 402 0.61 10.69 -6.62
C GLY A 402 0.69 10.68 -5.09
N ILE A 403 1.57 11.50 -4.50
CA ILE A 403 1.63 11.68 -3.03
C ILE A 403 0.29 12.17 -2.47
N ARG A 404 -0.37 13.12 -3.13
CA ARG A 404 -1.71 13.57 -2.73
C ARG A 404 -2.70 12.43 -2.70
N ASN A 405 -2.71 11.56 -3.72
CA ASN A 405 -3.59 10.39 -3.78
C ASN A 405 -3.28 9.40 -2.66
N ILE A 406 -2.00 9.17 -2.37
CA ILE A 406 -1.56 8.34 -1.25
C ILE A 406 -2.11 8.88 0.08
N ILE A 407 -1.93 10.18 0.36
CA ILE A 407 -2.42 10.82 1.59
C ILE A 407 -3.96 10.78 1.67
N LYS A 408 -4.68 10.89 0.54
CA LYS A 408 -6.14 10.69 0.55
C LYS A 408 -6.53 9.25 0.89
N MET A 409 -5.78 8.28 0.37
CA MET A 409 -6.01 6.86 0.66
C MET A 409 -5.74 6.53 2.14
N THR A 410 -4.79 7.20 2.81
CA THR A 410 -4.51 6.90 4.22
C THR A 410 -5.72 7.12 5.12
N ALA A 411 -6.45 8.22 4.92
CA ALA A 411 -7.71 8.47 5.62
C ALA A 411 -8.77 7.38 5.38
N HIS A 412 -8.89 6.92 4.13
CA HIS A 412 -9.91 5.94 3.76
C HIS A 412 -9.63 4.56 4.35
N PHE A 413 -8.36 4.14 4.36
CA PHE A 413 -7.94 2.80 4.79
C PHE A 413 -7.47 2.74 6.23
N GLY A 414 -7.57 3.82 7.02
CA GLY A 414 -7.16 3.83 8.42
C GLY A 414 -5.65 3.67 8.60
N ILE A 415 -4.86 4.18 7.65
CA ILE A 415 -3.41 4.26 7.75
C ILE A 415 -3.07 5.52 8.55
N THR A 416 -2.38 5.35 9.67
CA THR A 416 -2.01 6.47 10.55
C THR A 416 -0.53 6.79 10.47
N SER A 417 0.33 5.83 10.16
CA SER A 417 1.77 6.08 9.92
C SER A 417 2.09 5.98 8.44
N ILE A 418 2.78 6.97 7.87
CA ILE A 418 3.16 6.98 6.46
C ILE A 418 4.59 7.47 6.27
N HIS A 419 5.37 6.76 5.46
CA HIS A 419 6.73 7.12 5.09
C HIS A 419 6.76 7.59 3.63
N LEU A 420 7.19 8.83 3.42
CA LEU A 420 7.23 9.51 2.14
C LEU A 420 8.68 9.87 1.76
N PRO A 421 9.14 9.57 0.53
CA PRO A 421 10.47 9.98 0.06
C PRO A 421 10.51 11.49 -0.15
N LEU A 422 11.21 12.22 0.72
CA LEU A 422 11.19 13.69 0.76
C LEU A 422 11.79 14.32 -0.50
N LEU A 423 12.81 13.69 -1.09
CA LEU A 423 13.47 14.18 -2.30
C LEU A 423 12.98 13.51 -3.59
N LEU A 424 11.99 12.61 -3.51
CA LEU A 424 11.48 11.86 -4.67
C LEU A 424 12.59 11.17 -5.48
N ILE A 425 13.63 10.69 -4.79
CA ILE A 425 14.74 9.89 -5.34
C ILE A 425 15.02 8.73 -4.40
N ASP A 426 15.58 7.64 -4.92
CA ASP A 426 16.00 6.50 -4.10
C ASP A 426 17.44 6.66 -3.58
N ARG A 427 18.34 7.23 -4.40
CA ARG A 427 19.74 7.49 -4.03
C ARG A 427 20.23 8.83 -4.58
N PRO A 428 21.09 9.55 -3.84
CA PRO A 428 21.73 10.75 -4.36
C PRO A 428 22.76 10.39 -5.42
N ASP A 429 22.94 11.32 -6.36
CA ASP A 429 23.92 11.27 -7.43
C ASP A 429 24.63 12.62 -7.58
N GLU A 430 25.46 12.78 -8.61
CA GLU A 430 26.18 14.04 -8.88
C GLU A 430 25.25 15.23 -9.15
N SER A 431 24.01 14.99 -9.60
CA SER A 431 23.02 16.04 -9.87
C SER A 431 22.35 16.58 -8.59
N THR A 432 22.49 15.85 -7.48
CA THR A 432 21.83 16.11 -6.19
C THR A 432 22.55 17.21 -5.39
N THR A 433 22.57 18.43 -5.93
CA THR A 433 23.22 19.60 -5.29
C THR A 433 22.46 20.10 -4.05
N ILE A 434 23.13 20.88 -3.18
CA ILE A 434 22.50 21.47 -1.98
C ILE A 434 21.24 22.27 -2.34
N GLN A 435 21.33 23.16 -3.34
CA GLN A 435 20.21 24.00 -3.74
C GLN A 435 19.04 23.18 -4.28
N TRP A 436 19.32 22.12 -5.02
CA TRP A 436 18.32 21.20 -5.55
C TRP A 436 17.58 20.49 -4.41
N CYS A 437 18.32 19.96 -3.42
CA CYS A 437 17.75 19.27 -2.25
C CYS A 437 16.83 20.19 -1.45
N VAL A 438 17.31 21.40 -1.16
CA VAL A 438 16.59 22.39 -0.35
C VAL A 438 15.30 22.84 -1.04
N LYS A 439 15.35 23.22 -2.33
CA LYS A 439 14.16 23.59 -3.12
C LYS A 439 13.13 22.46 -3.18
N ARG A 440 13.62 21.23 -3.37
CA ARG A 440 12.76 20.05 -3.51
C ARG A 440 12.08 19.67 -2.19
N ALA A 441 12.85 19.62 -1.10
CA ALA A 441 12.31 19.39 0.23
C ALA A 441 11.26 20.44 0.59
N GLU A 442 11.53 21.73 0.32
CA GLU A 442 10.57 22.81 0.54
C GLU A 442 9.25 22.58 -0.23
N MET A 443 9.34 22.23 -1.52
CA MET A 443 8.17 21.96 -2.35
C MET A 443 7.35 20.78 -1.82
N VAL A 444 8.00 19.66 -1.50
CA VAL A 444 7.34 18.46 -0.98
C VAL A 444 6.70 18.75 0.38
N TYR A 445 7.39 19.43 1.29
CA TYR A 445 6.81 19.82 2.59
C TYR A 445 5.56 20.68 2.42
N LYS A 446 5.61 21.73 1.58
CA LYS A 446 4.45 22.61 1.33
C LYS A 446 3.27 21.85 0.73
N CYS A 447 3.54 20.97 -0.24
CA CYS A 447 2.51 20.16 -0.88
C CYS A 447 1.88 19.17 0.11
N VAL A 448 2.69 18.40 0.85
CA VAL A 448 2.22 17.44 1.85
C VAL A 448 1.43 18.15 2.96
N LYS A 449 1.89 19.31 3.45
CA LYS A 449 1.13 20.14 4.39
C LYS A 449 -0.27 20.47 3.83
N GLY A 450 -0.34 20.93 2.58
CA GLY A 450 -1.61 21.21 1.91
C GLY A 450 -2.51 19.98 1.79
N TYR A 451 -1.96 18.83 1.41
CA TYR A 451 -2.71 17.58 1.27
C TYR A 451 -3.23 17.06 2.62
N LEU A 452 -2.44 17.16 3.69
CA LEU A 452 -2.89 16.86 5.04
C LEU A 452 -4.01 17.80 5.49
N MET A 453 -3.93 19.09 5.15
CA MET A 453 -5.02 20.04 5.42
C MET A 453 -6.32 19.66 4.70
N GLU A 454 -6.26 19.17 3.46
CA GLU A 454 -7.44 18.68 2.73
C GLU A 454 -8.10 17.50 3.46
N VAL A 455 -7.31 16.52 3.87
CA VAL A 455 -7.80 15.30 4.51
C VAL A 455 -8.31 15.56 5.93
N CYS A 456 -7.60 16.38 6.72
CA CYS A 456 -8.03 16.75 8.06
C CYS A 456 -9.22 17.73 8.04
N GLY A 457 -9.31 18.58 7.03
CA GLY A 457 -10.44 19.52 6.84
C GLY A 457 -11.75 18.81 6.48
N GLY A 458 -11.69 17.79 5.61
CA GLY A 458 -12.86 16.98 5.25
C GLY A 458 -13.36 16.05 6.36
N ALA A 459 -12.51 15.73 7.34
CA ALA A 459 -12.84 14.86 8.48
C ALA A 459 -13.43 15.62 9.69
N ALA A 460 -13.76 16.91 9.55
CA ALA A 460 -14.25 17.77 10.63
C ALA A 460 -15.59 17.33 11.28
N ASN A 461 -16.32 16.41 10.66
CA ASN A 461 -17.56 15.83 11.19
C ASN A 461 -17.36 14.51 11.95
N LEU A 462 -16.13 14.05 12.15
CA LEU A 462 -15.82 12.83 12.90
C LEU A 462 -15.45 13.18 14.35
N GLU A 463 -16.09 12.52 15.31
CA GLU A 463 -15.91 12.74 16.76
C GLU A 463 -14.45 12.56 17.25
N SER A 464 -13.58 11.92 16.46
CA SER A 464 -12.13 11.92 16.66
C SER A 464 -11.40 12.01 15.32
N LEU A 465 -10.64 13.09 15.11
CA LEU A 465 -9.72 13.18 13.97
C LEU A 465 -8.57 12.17 14.17
N PRO A 466 -8.23 11.35 13.16
CA PRO A 466 -7.11 10.42 13.28
C PRO A 466 -5.79 11.18 13.46
N HIS A 467 -4.97 10.73 14.41
CA HIS A 467 -3.62 11.25 14.60
C HIS A 467 -2.68 10.60 13.59
N TYR A 468 -2.23 11.36 12.60
CA TYR A 468 -1.20 10.92 11.65
C TYR A 468 0.21 11.05 12.22
N ASN A 469 1.05 10.10 11.83
CA ASN A 469 2.49 10.09 12.00
C ASN A 469 3.15 10.08 10.61
N VAL A 470 3.63 11.23 10.16
CA VAL A 470 4.17 11.41 8.80
C VAL A 470 5.69 11.43 8.85
N HIS A 471 6.32 10.41 8.29
CA HIS A 471 7.76 10.29 8.19
C HIS A 471 8.21 10.83 6.83
N PHE A 472 8.95 11.92 6.84
CA PHE A 472 9.68 12.44 5.70
C PHE A 472 11.05 11.81 5.68
N VAL A 473 11.32 11.03 4.64
CA VAL A 473 12.49 10.18 4.56
C VAL A 473 13.50 10.76 3.59
N LEU A 474 14.72 10.96 4.07
CA LEU A 474 15.88 11.36 3.28
C LEU A 474 16.76 10.15 2.98
N PRO A 475 17.31 10.03 1.75
CA PRO A 475 18.30 9.00 1.45
C PRO A 475 19.63 9.32 2.14
N SER A 476 20.37 8.28 2.50
CA SER A 476 21.74 8.44 3.00
C SER A 476 22.70 8.89 1.90
N GLY A 477 23.91 9.32 2.28
CA GLY A 477 24.92 9.79 1.33
C GLY A 477 24.80 11.27 0.92
N LEU A 478 23.87 12.04 1.49
CA LEU A 478 23.87 13.50 1.38
C LEU A 478 24.94 14.12 2.28
N THR A 479 25.39 15.32 1.94
CA THR A 479 26.34 16.04 2.81
C THR A 479 25.66 16.47 4.13
N PRO A 480 26.38 16.44 5.27
CA PRO A 480 25.83 16.83 6.58
C PRO A 480 25.15 18.20 6.62
N SER A 481 25.63 19.16 5.82
CA SER A 481 25.03 20.50 5.73
C SER A 481 23.64 20.50 5.09
N ILE A 482 23.34 19.57 4.16
CA ILE A 482 22.02 19.44 3.55
C ILE A 482 21.00 18.99 4.59
N TYR A 483 21.34 17.96 5.37
CA TYR A 483 20.50 17.46 6.47
C TYR A 483 20.10 18.57 7.44
N THR A 484 21.09 19.32 7.94
CA THR A 484 20.86 20.45 8.86
C THR A 484 20.02 21.55 8.22
N THR A 485 20.24 21.86 6.94
CA THR A 485 19.47 22.91 6.24
C THR A 485 18.01 22.50 6.05
N ILE A 486 17.75 21.25 5.68
CA ILE A 486 16.39 20.71 5.52
C ILE A 486 15.66 20.67 6.87
N ALA A 487 16.34 20.21 7.94
CA ALA A 487 15.76 20.19 9.29
C ALA A 487 15.39 21.60 9.78
N ASN A 488 16.31 22.57 9.62
CA ASN A 488 16.07 23.97 10.02
C ASN A 488 14.97 24.67 9.23
N MET A 489 14.63 24.20 8.03
CA MET A 489 13.51 24.72 7.26
C MET A 489 12.16 24.28 7.83
N PHE A 490 12.09 23.13 8.50
CA PHE A 490 10.85 22.50 8.93
C PHE A 490 9.93 23.44 9.77
N PRO A 491 10.44 24.18 10.78
CA PRO A 491 9.61 25.11 11.58
C PRO A 491 9.10 26.32 10.79
N SER A 492 9.75 26.67 9.67
CA SER A 492 9.28 27.77 8.81
C SER A 492 8.06 27.37 7.97
N ILE A 493 7.86 26.06 7.75
CA ILE A 493 6.75 25.53 6.94
C ILE A 493 5.63 25.00 7.83
N PHE A 494 5.96 24.25 8.87
CA PHE A 494 4.98 23.65 9.79
C PHE A 494 4.86 24.47 11.06
N HIS A 495 3.63 24.65 11.53
CA HIS A 495 3.41 25.28 12.82
C HIS A 495 3.63 24.24 13.92
N LEU A 496 4.70 24.41 14.68
CA LEU A 496 5.07 23.48 15.75
C LEU A 496 4.21 23.71 16.99
N VAL A 497 3.89 22.63 17.69
CA VAL A 497 3.35 22.71 19.05
C VAL A 497 4.48 23.19 19.96
N PRO A 498 4.28 24.25 20.79
CA PRO A 498 5.27 24.66 21.76
C PRO A 498 5.61 23.50 22.69
N SER A 499 6.86 23.08 22.71
CA SER A 499 7.35 22.12 23.69
C SER A 499 7.25 22.74 25.09
N VAL A 500 6.69 22.00 26.05
CA VAL A 500 6.67 22.43 27.45
C VAL A 500 8.11 22.45 27.94
N SER A 501 8.68 23.64 28.08
CA SER A 501 9.94 23.82 28.80
C SER A 501 9.68 23.45 30.26
N ILE A 502 10.05 22.23 30.65
CA ILE A 502 10.17 21.89 32.07
C ILE A 502 11.42 22.64 32.54
N THR A 503 11.24 23.88 33.00
CA THR A 503 12.21 24.51 33.89
C THR A 503 12.29 23.64 35.13
N LEU A 504 13.35 22.82 35.20
CA LEU A 504 13.79 22.15 36.42
C LEU A 504 14.23 23.18 37.46
#